data_AF-A0A382XUI5-F1
#
_entry.id   AF-A0A382XUI5-F1
#
_cell.length_a   1.000
_cell.length_b   1.000
_cell.length_c   1.000
_cell.angle_alpha   90.00
_cell.angle_beta   90.00
_cell.angle_gamma   90.00
#
_symmetry.space_group_name_H-M   'P 1'
#
loop_
_entity.id
_entity.type
_entity.pdbx_description
1 polymer ?
#
loop_
_entity_poly.entity_id
_entity_poly.type
_entity_poly.pdbx_seq_one_letter_code
_entity_poly.pdbx_strand_id
1 'polypeptide(L)'
;GNPYAPEPGTIWENIGRNPFLYAPNDSDSWPYIDSSAYPNGIEYYLPGEYANLDTLEEWSFDGGTNTLYLYPGDNFPDSTNVRVRVRKRNISFTHSDNLEFRNIHFFASGVDFGETNYLTIEDSRFSFNAFFGGEFTDGASRAGSDYAWSDHVTIRNCIFEYSNGRSPFWNVGHQSTVDNVLVRYNDWFKGSANYVGGDHAGPAYYRYITVENSTNGGLWPGRGALVEYGRFENLYDGCDCSGIQRNGATAEYSTTRYSWIINMPGLN
;
A
#
# COMPACT_ATOMS: atom_id res chain seq x y z
N GLY A 1 -15.29 -12.79 -0.06
CA GLY A 1 -16.24 -11.82 -0.66
C GLY A 1 -15.48 -10.88 -1.57
N ASN A 2 -16.16 -10.18 -2.45
CA ASN A 2 -15.57 -9.29 -3.46
C ASN A 2 -16.51 -8.09 -3.71
N PRO A 3 -16.12 -7.09 -4.52
CA PRO A 3 -16.99 -5.92 -4.79
C PRO A 3 -18.38 -6.26 -5.37
N TYR A 4 -18.58 -7.47 -5.90
CA TYR A 4 -19.86 -7.98 -6.40
C TYR A 4 -20.56 -8.97 -5.44
N ALA A 5 -19.89 -9.34 -4.34
CA ALA A 5 -20.38 -10.23 -3.29
C ALA A 5 -19.65 -9.92 -1.96
N PRO A 6 -19.95 -8.79 -1.30
CA PRO A 6 -19.22 -8.32 -0.12
C PRO A 6 -19.14 -9.35 1.02
N GLU A 7 -18.03 -9.36 1.79
CA GLU A 7 -17.95 -10.19 3.00
C GLU A 7 -18.74 -9.55 4.16
N PRO A 8 -19.74 -10.24 4.72
CA PRO A 8 -20.48 -9.72 5.87
C PRO A 8 -19.57 -9.50 7.09
N GLY A 9 -19.76 -8.40 7.81
CA GLY A 9 -19.00 -8.06 9.01
C GLY A 9 -17.58 -7.51 8.75
N THR A 10 -17.25 -7.19 7.50
CA THR A 10 -15.96 -6.56 7.13
C THR A 10 -16.17 -5.11 6.71
N ILE A 11 -15.09 -4.32 6.64
CA ILE A 11 -15.15 -2.97 6.05
C ILE A 11 -15.72 -2.98 4.62
N TRP A 12 -15.68 -4.13 3.93
CA TRP A 12 -16.13 -4.30 2.57
C TRP A 12 -17.64 -4.53 2.44
N GLU A 13 -18.36 -4.84 3.53
CA GLU A 13 -19.80 -5.17 3.53
C GLU A 13 -20.68 -4.05 2.94
N ASN A 14 -20.30 -2.79 3.18
CA ASN A 14 -21.04 -1.60 2.75
C ASN A 14 -20.25 -0.71 1.77
N ILE A 15 -19.08 -1.17 1.30
CA ILE A 15 -18.30 -0.40 0.34
C ILE A 15 -19.05 -0.40 -1.00
N GLY A 16 -19.49 0.79 -1.42
CA GLY A 16 -20.11 1.03 -2.71
C GLY A 16 -19.08 0.95 -3.84
N ARG A 17 -19.05 1.96 -4.71
CA ARG A 17 -17.98 2.08 -5.72
C ARG A 17 -16.68 2.44 -4.98
N ASN A 18 -15.57 1.74 -5.21
CA ASN A 18 -14.26 2.18 -4.70
C ASN A 18 -13.80 3.44 -5.44
N PRO A 19 -13.16 4.40 -4.76
CA PRO A 19 -12.61 5.57 -5.42
C PRO A 19 -11.37 5.21 -6.25
N PHE A 20 -11.04 6.07 -7.21
CA PHE A 20 -9.76 6.04 -7.92
C PHE A 20 -8.79 7.03 -7.29
N LEU A 21 -7.49 6.70 -7.31
CA LEU A 21 -6.44 7.60 -6.82
C LEU A 21 -6.20 8.76 -7.79
N TYR A 22 -6.32 8.50 -9.10
CA TYR A 22 -6.03 9.43 -10.18
C TYR A 22 -7.22 9.55 -11.14
N ALA A 23 -7.38 10.71 -11.75
CA ALA A 23 -8.33 10.88 -12.85
C ALA A 23 -7.87 10.03 -14.05
N PRO A 24 -8.78 9.51 -14.90
CA PRO A 24 -8.38 8.69 -16.05
C PRO A 24 -7.45 9.39 -17.05
N ASN A 25 -7.45 10.73 -17.07
CA ASN A 25 -6.60 11.53 -17.94
C ASN A 25 -5.31 12.02 -17.25
N ASP A 26 -5.05 11.61 -16.02
CA ASP A 26 -3.82 11.94 -15.29
C ASP A 26 -2.63 11.18 -15.89
N SER A 27 -1.44 11.80 -15.94
CA SER A 27 -0.22 11.12 -16.38
C SER A 27 0.21 9.99 -15.44
N ASP A 28 -0.19 10.08 -14.17
CA ASP A 28 0.06 9.05 -13.16
C ASP A 28 -1.04 7.98 -13.13
N SER A 29 -2.11 8.15 -13.92
CA SER A 29 -3.11 7.11 -14.10
C SER A 29 -2.51 5.96 -14.91
N TRP A 30 -2.41 4.77 -14.31
CA TRP A 30 -2.06 3.58 -15.05
C TRP A 30 -3.15 3.27 -16.09
N PRO A 31 -2.78 2.85 -17.31
CA PRO A 31 -3.63 2.97 -18.50
C PRO A 31 -4.81 2.00 -18.45
N TYR A 32 -5.90 2.42 -17.81
CA TYR A 32 -7.11 1.61 -17.64
C TYR A 32 -8.31 2.08 -18.46
N ILE A 33 -8.17 3.16 -19.24
CA ILE A 33 -9.26 3.72 -20.07
C ILE A 33 -9.85 2.68 -21.06
N ASP A 34 -9.10 1.63 -21.43
CA ASP A 34 -9.51 0.64 -22.45
C ASP A 34 -9.29 -0.83 -22.04
N SER A 35 -9.28 -1.14 -20.74
CA SER A 35 -9.12 -2.53 -20.32
C SER A 35 -10.43 -3.33 -20.51
N SER A 36 -10.30 -4.61 -20.90
CA SER A 36 -11.44 -5.55 -20.95
C SER A 36 -12.13 -5.79 -19.61
N ALA A 37 -11.54 -5.35 -18.49
CA ALA A 37 -12.16 -5.38 -17.16
C ALA A 37 -13.23 -4.28 -16.98
N TYR A 38 -13.26 -3.24 -17.82
CA TYR A 38 -14.24 -2.15 -17.77
C TYR A 38 -14.85 -1.88 -19.17
N PRO A 39 -15.64 -2.82 -19.72
CA PRO A 39 -16.08 -2.81 -21.12
C PRO A 39 -17.05 -1.67 -21.50
N ASN A 40 -17.47 -0.83 -20.54
CA ASN A 40 -18.42 0.27 -20.74
C ASN A 40 -17.85 1.66 -20.36
N GLY A 41 -16.52 1.76 -20.23
CA GLY A 41 -15.84 2.93 -19.67
C GLY A 41 -15.76 2.89 -18.14
N ILE A 42 -14.94 3.79 -17.57
CA ILE A 42 -14.76 3.89 -16.11
C ILE A 42 -15.78 4.89 -15.55
N GLU A 43 -16.79 4.42 -14.82
CA GLU A 43 -17.46 5.26 -13.83
C GLU A 43 -16.51 5.42 -12.64
N TYR A 44 -15.83 6.56 -12.55
CA TYR A 44 -14.92 6.91 -11.46
C TYR A 44 -15.45 8.10 -10.67
N TYR A 45 -15.02 8.22 -9.43
CA TYR A 45 -15.10 9.45 -8.65
C TYR A 45 -13.78 9.63 -7.91
N LEU A 46 -13.46 10.89 -7.63
CA LEU A 46 -12.25 11.27 -6.92
C LEU A 46 -12.58 11.61 -5.46
N PRO A 47 -11.84 11.05 -4.48
CA PRO A 47 -12.01 11.40 -3.09
C PRO A 47 -11.64 12.87 -2.85
N GLY A 48 -12.29 13.48 -1.85
CA GLY A 48 -11.99 14.84 -1.44
C GLY A 48 -12.75 15.93 -2.21
N GLU A 49 -13.52 15.61 -3.24
CA GLU A 49 -14.45 16.57 -3.84
C GLU A 49 -15.75 16.63 -3.04
N TYR A 50 -16.17 17.84 -2.65
CA TYR A 50 -17.39 18.05 -1.86
C TYR A 50 -18.65 17.47 -2.56
N ALA A 51 -18.68 17.52 -3.90
CA ALA A 51 -19.80 17.01 -4.70
C ALA A 51 -19.95 15.48 -4.62
N ASN A 52 -18.91 14.76 -4.18
CA ASN A 52 -18.91 13.30 -4.06
C ASN A 52 -19.27 12.84 -2.65
N LEU A 53 -19.59 13.74 -1.72
CA LEU A 53 -20.13 13.36 -0.41
C LEU A 53 -21.62 13.01 -0.55
N ASP A 54 -21.97 11.74 -0.34
CA ASP A 54 -23.34 11.26 -0.47
C ASP A 54 -23.79 10.25 0.62
N THR A 55 -22.88 9.74 1.45
CA THR A 55 -23.23 8.77 2.51
C THR A 55 -22.52 9.04 3.85
N LEU A 56 -22.93 8.30 4.89
CA LEU A 56 -22.37 8.39 6.24
C LEU A 56 -20.88 8.00 6.27
N GLU A 57 -20.14 8.61 7.19
CA GLU A 57 -18.69 8.43 7.40
C GLU A 57 -17.78 8.95 6.27
N GLU A 58 -18.35 9.58 5.24
CA GLU A 58 -17.57 10.27 4.21
C GLU A 58 -17.15 11.68 4.62
N TRP A 59 -15.98 12.11 4.15
CA TRP A 59 -15.42 13.43 4.42
C TRP A 59 -14.67 14.01 3.21
N SER A 60 -14.62 15.34 3.14
CA SER A 60 -13.97 16.12 2.08
C SER A 60 -13.31 17.35 2.70
N PHE A 61 -12.14 17.73 2.20
CA PHE A 61 -11.40 18.90 2.69
C PHE A 61 -11.18 19.90 1.55
N ASP A 62 -11.74 21.09 1.69
CA ASP A 62 -11.50 22.21 0.79
C ASP A 62 -10.30 23.02 1.27
N GLY A 63 -9.16 22.86 0.60
CA GLY A 63 -7.93 23.60 0.89
C GLY A 63 -7.98 25.09 0.55
N GLY A 64 -8.93 25.54 -0.27
CA GLY A 64 -9.13 26.96 -0.59
C GLY A 64 -9.78 27.74 0.56
N THR A 65 -10.68 27.07 1.29
CA THR A 65 -11.38 27.66 2.46
C THR A 65 -10.88 27.12 3.80
N ASN A 66 -10.01 26.11 3.81
CA ASN A 66 -9.61 25.32 4.98
C ASN A 66 -10.80 24.70 5.74
N THR A 67 -11.80 24.23 5.00
CA THR A 67 -13.02 23.66 5.58
C THR A 67 -13.04 22.14 5.42
N LEU A 68 -13.25 21.42 6.53
CA LEU A 68 -13.52 19.98 6.53
C LEU A 68 -15.04 19.76 6.55
N TYR A 69 -15.55 19.10 5.52
CA TYR A 69 -16.92 18.59 5.43
C TYR A 69 -16.92 17.12 5.77
N LEU A 70 -17.96 16.66 6.47
CA LEU A 70 -18.09 15.29 6.95
C LEU A 70 -19.56 14.95 7.18
N TYR A 71 -19.98 13.78 6.73
CA TYR A 71 -21.23 13.17 7.18
C TYR A 71 -20.92 12.22 8.36
N PRO A 72 -21.33 12.56 9.60
CA PRO A 72 -21.06 11.69 10.74
C PRO A 72 -21.91 10.41 10.65
N GLY A 73 -21.29 9.25 10.83
CA GLY A 73 -22.01 7.98 11.01
C GLY A 73 -22.43 7.72 12.45
N ASP A 74 -23.06 6.56 12.70
CA ASP A 74 -23.53 6.16 14.03
C ASP A 74 -22.39 5.95 15.04
N ASN A 75 -21.20 5.61 14.54
CA ASN A 75 -19.99 5.44 15.35
C ASN A 75 -19.15 6.72 15.44
N PHE A 76 -19.68 7.86 15.00
CA PHE A 76 -18.92 9.10 15.04
C PHE A 76 -18.61 9.45 16.50
N PRO A 77 -17.32 9.52 16.88
CA PRO A 77 -16.99 9.94 18.22
C PRO A 77 -17.61 11.32 18.45
N ASP A 78 -18.06 11.57 19.67
CA ASP A 78 -18.53 12.90 20.07
C ASP A 78 -17.52 13.99 19.65
N SER A 79 -17.94 15.25 19.69
CA SER A 79 -17.21 16.41 19.16
C SER A 79 -15.77 16.61 19.68
N THR A 80 -15.26 15.72 20.54
CA THR A 80 -13.92 15.77 21.13
C THR A 80 -12.89 14.80 20.52
N ASN A 81 -13.25 13.85 19.65
CA ASN A 81 -12.30 12.82 19.21
C ASN A 81 -12.25 12.56 17.68
N VAL A 82 -12.31 13.64 16.89
CA VAL A 82 -11.94 13.62 15.47
C VAL A 82 -10.45 13.90 15.34
N ARG A 83 -9.69 13.01 14.67
CA ARG A 83 -8.26 13.19 14.44
C ARG A 83 -7.98 13.17 12.94
N VAL A 84 -7.40 14.24 12.44
CA VAL A 84 -6.95 14.36 11.05
C VAL A 84 -5.42 14.39 11.02
N ARG A 85 -4.83 13.66 10.09
CA ARG A 85 -3.38 13.73 9.86
C ARG A 85 -3.04 15.06 9.20
N VAL A 86 -2.34 15.93 9.92
CA VAL A 86 -1.96 17.28 9.46
C VAL A 86 -0.52 17.36 8.91
N ARG A 87 0.27 16.29 9.02
CA ARG A 87 1.65 16.23 8.52
C ARG A 87 1.83 15.13 7.48
N LYS A 88 2.66 15.41 6.47
CA LYS A 88 3.05 14.43 5.44
C LYS A 88 3.98 13.36 5.99
N ARG A 89 5.00 13.75 6.77
CA ARG A 89 6.01 12.87 7.38
C ARG A 89 6.30 13.31 8.81
N ASN A 90 6.56 12.35 9.70
CA ASN A 90 7.01 12.64 11.07
C ASN A 90 8.49 12.28 11.28
N ILE A 91 9.00 11.26 10.57
CA ILE A 91 10.37 10.79 10.67
C ILE A 91 10.89 10.52 9.25
N SER A 92 12.13 10.93 8.98
CA SER A 92 12.83 10.65 7.73
C SER A 92 14.31 10.47 8.04
N PHE A 93 14.83 9.30 7.72
CA PHE A 93 16.25 9.01 7.64
C PHE A 93 16.57 8.77 6.17
N THR A 94 17.58 9.49 5.66
CA THR A 94 18.08 9.29 4.30
C THR A 94 19.58 9.12 4.34
N HIS A 95 20.14 8.30 3.44
CA HIS A 95 21.59 8.07 3.32
C HIS A 95 22.25 7.73 4.67
N SER A 96 21.65 6.79 5.40
CA SER A 96 21.99 6.46 6.79
C SER A 96 22.29 4.97 6.90
N ASP A 97 23.08 4.53 7.87
CA ASP A 97 23.32 3.10 8.05
C ASP A 97 23.23 2.71 9.53
N ASN A 98 22.96 1.43 9.81
CA ASN A 98 23.01 0.82 11.14
C ASN A 98 21.98 1.41 12.12
N LEU A 99 20.72 1.49 11.68
CA LEU A 99 19.61 1.94 12.52
C LEU A 99 18.75 0.75 12.95
N GLU A 100 18.33 0.75 14.21
CA GLU A 100 17.41 -0.26 14.74
C GLU A 100 16.21 0.37 15.44
N PHE A 101 15.01 -0.06 15.07
CA PHE A 101 13.75 0.28 15.70
C PHE A 101 13.05 -0.99 16.16
N ARG A 102 12.73 -1.07 17.45
CA ARG A 102 12.12 -2.26 18.05
C ARG A 102 10.97 -1.83 18.93
N ASN A 103 9.82 -2.51 18.83
CA ASN A 103 8.65 -2.24 19.66
C ASN A 103 8.15 -0.79 19.55
N ILE A 104 8.05 -0.27 18.32
CA ILE A 104 7.57 1.08 18.04
C ILE A 104 6.21 1.03 17.34
N HIS A 105 5.28 1.89 17.76
CA HIS A 105 4.03 2.14 17.03
C HIS A 105 4.11 3.48 16.29
N PHE A 106 4.24 3.40 14.97
CA PHE A 106 4.12 4.55 14.08
C PHE A 106 2.64 4.75 13.73
N PHE A 107 2.06 5.82 14.26
CA PHE A 107 0.63 6.11 14.15
C PHE A 107 0.40 7.41 13.37
N ALA A 108 -0.47 7.34 12.36
CA ALA A 108 -0.93 8.49 11.58
C ALA A 108 0.22 9.35 11.00
N SER A 109 1.23 8.71 10.41
CA SER A 109 2.42 9.40 9.90
C SER A 109 2.85 8.91 8.51
N GLY A 110 3.74 9.67 7.88
CA GLY A 110 4.68 9.12 6.90
C GLY A 110 5.99 8.84 7.61
N VAL A 111 6.59 7.68 7.37
CA VAL A 111 7.89 7.27 7.91
C VAL A 111 8.79 6.89 6.76
N ASP A 112 9.95 7.54 6.68
CA ASP A 112 10.85 7.43 5.55
C ASP A 112 12.23 6.92 5.98
N PHE A 113 12.72 5.94 5.22
CA PHE A 113 14.01 5.26 5.40
C PHE A 113 14.68 5.05 4.03
N GLY A 114 14.79 6.12 3.24
CA GLY A 114 15.46 6.11 1.93
C GLY A 114 16.96 5.85 2.05
N GLU A 115 17.54 4.99 1.19
CA GLU A 115 18.99 4.71 1.17
C GLU A 115 19.56 4.45 2.58
N THR A 116 18.84 3.64 3.36
CA THR A 116 19.16 3.37 4.76
C THR A 116 19.61 1.92 4.96
N ASN A 117 20.91 1.60 4.78
CA ASN A 117 21.36 0.22 4.81
C ASN A 117 21.51 -0.31 6.25
N TYR A 118 21.49 -1.64 6.40
CA TYR A 118 21.58 -2.28 7.73
C TYR A 118 20.49 -1.76 8.69
N LEU A 119 19.30 -1.51 8.15
CA LEU A 119 18.12 -1.09 8.90
C LEU A 119 17.41 -2.30 9.50
N THR A 120 17.13 -2.27 10.79
CA THR A 120 16.30 -3.27 11.46
C THR A 120 15.04 -2.64 12.01
N ILE A 121 13.89 -3.20 11.66
CA ILE A 121 12.59 -2.87 12.24
C ILE A 121 11.93 -4.16 12.70
N GLU A 122 11.81 -4.30 14.01
CA GLU A 122 11.24 -5.51 14.61
C GLU A 122 10.12 -5.20 15.60
N ASP A 123 9.17 -6.13 15.71
CA ASP A 123 8.07 -6.11 16.70
C ASP A 123 7.28 -4.78 16.69
N SER A 124 7.13 -4.17 15.51
CA SER A 124 6.64 -2.79 15.36
C SER A 124 5.32 -2.73 14.58
N ARG A 125 4.57 -1.65 14.80
CA ARG A 125 3.26 -1.46 14.18
C ARG A 125 3.19 -0.14 13.43
N PHE A 126 2.50 -0.17 12.30
CA PHE A 126 2.29 0.96 11.41
C PHE A 126 0.77 1.08 11.16
N SER A 127 0.10 2.02 11.83
CA SER A 127 -1.35 2.21 11.67
C SER A 127 -1.67 3.60 11.10
N PHE A 128 -2.59 3.65 10.13
CA PHE A 128 -3.07 4.91 9.52
C PHE A 128 -1.96 5.71 8.83
N ASN A 129 -0.93 5.03 8.35
CA ASN A 129 0.20 5.68 7.70
C ASN A 129 -0.09 5.96 6.23
N ALA A 130 0.45 7.06 5.72
CA ALA A 130 0.31 7.45 4.32
C ALA A 130 1.28 6.70 3.39
N PHE A 131 2.43 6.27 3.93
CA PHE A 131 3.46 5.46 3.27
C PHE A 131 4.51 5.04 4.32
N PHE A 132 5.23 3.96 4.03
CA PHE A 132 6.48 3.64 4.73
C PHE A 132 7.57 3.27 3.71
N GLY A 133 8.75 3.83 3.92
CA GLY A 133 9.88 3.66 3.00
C GLY A 133 9.89 4.69 1.86
N GLY A 134 11.02 4.71 1.16
CA GLY A 134 11.57 5.82 0.37
C GLY A 134 10.78 6.13 -0.89
N GLU A 135 9.69 6.86 -0.72
CA GLU A 135 9.03 7.53 -1.82
C GLU A 135 9.40 9.01 -1.82
N PHE A 136 10.38 9.36 -2.67
CA PHE A 136 10.73 10.74 -2.99
C PHE A 136 9.53 11.44 -3.64
N THR A 137 8.77 12.16 -2.82
CA THR A 137 7.74 13.10 -3.30
C THR A 137 8.05 14.53 -2.86
N ASP A 138 9.32 14.88 -2.73
CA ASP A 138 9.79 16.28 -2.68
C ASP A 138 10.23 16.80 -4.06
N GLY A 139 9.87 16.11 -5.14
CA GLY A 139 10.21 16.54 -6.50
C GLY A 139 11.59 16.08 -6.97
N ALA A 140 12.33 15.31 -6.15
CA ALA A 140 13.48 14.54 -6.61
C ALA A 140 13.02 13.20 -7.22
N SER A 141 12.12 13.25 -8.20
CA SER A 141 11.99 12.15 -9.15
C SER A 141 13.32 12.01 -9.87
N ARG A 142 14.21 11.14 -9.41
CA ARG A 142 15.30 10.68 -10.25
C ARG A 142 14.69 9.80 -11.33
N ALA A 143 14.28 10.43 -12.42
CA ALA A 143 13.96 9.75 -13.65
C ALA A 143 15.20 8.92 -14.06
N GLY A 144 15.07 7.59 -13.99
CA GLY A 144 16.14 6.64 -14.30
C GLY A 144 16.79 6.03 -13.06
N SER A 145 16.61 4.71 -12.91
CA SER A 145 17.37 3.74 -12.09
C SER A 145 17.67 3.98 -10.61
N ASP A 146 17.41 5.16 -10.04
CA ASP A 146 17.82 5.53 -8.69
C ASP A 146 16.61 5.56 -7.75
N TYR A 147 15.98 4.41 -7.54
CA TYR A 147 15.12 4.25 -6.37
C TYR A 147 16.02 4.16 -5.13
N ALA A 148 15.62 4.81 -4.02
CA ALA A 148 16.35 4.87 -2.76
C ALA A 148 16.32 3.54 -1.98
N TRP A 149 16.71 2.44 -2.62
CA TRP A 149 16.74 1.13 -2.00
C TRP A 149 17.69 1.10 -0.81
N SER A 150 17.34 0.24 0.14
CA SER A 150 18.13 -0.01 1.32
C SER A 150 18.54 -1.47 1.30
N ASP A 151 19.84 -1.74 1.34
CA ASP A 151 20.36 -3.10 1.39
C ASP A 151 20.49 -3.55 2.85
N HIS A 152 20.45 -4.87 3.07
CA HIS A 152 20.55 -5.48 4.41
C HIS A 152 19.44 -5.01 5.37
N VAL A 153 18.23 -4.77 4.86
CA VAL A 153 17.07 -4.40 5.66
C VAL A 153 16.45 -5.64 6.30
N THR A 154 16.09 -5.56 7.58
CA THR A 154 15.28 -6.56 8.28
C THR A 154 13.97 -5.92 8.71
N ILE A 155 12.85 -6.45 8.22
CA ILE A 155 11.50 -6.14 8.73
C ILE A 155 10.93 -7.43 9.29
N ARG A 156 10.75 -7.52 10.61
CA ARG A 156 10.29 -8.76 11.26
C ARG A 156 9.23 -8.53 12.31
N ASN A 157 8.23 -9.41 12.39
CA ASN A 157 7.15 -9.33 13.39
C ASN A 157 6.41 -7.99 13.35
N CYS A 158 6.23 -7.43 12.16
CA CYS A 158 5.64 -6.12 11.97
C CYS A 158 4.20 -6.20 11.45
N ILE A 159 3.38 -5.22 11.84
CA ILE A 159 2.00 -5.07 11.35
C ILE A 159 1.86 -3.73 10.63
N PHE A 160 1.37 -3.75 9.40
CA PHE A 160 1.00 -2.58 8.60
C PHE A 160 -0.50 -2.59 8.35
N GLU A 161 -1.21 -1.54 8.76
CA GLU A 161 -2.67 -1.52 8.70
C GLU A 161 -3.32 -0.14 8.54
N TYR A 162 -4.53 -0.16 7.98
CA TYR A 162 -5.39 1.02 7.80
C TYR A 162 -4.72 2.16 7.04
N SER A 163 -3.82 1.81 6.13
CA SER A 163 -3.11 2.77 5.29
C SER A 163 -3.98 3.10 4.08
N ASN A 164 -4.14 4.38 3.79
CA ASN A 164 -5.11 4.85 2.81
C ASN A 164 -4.71 4.63 1.35
N GLY A 165 -3.43 4.41 1.10
CA GLY A 165 -2.84 4.21 -0.23
C GLY A 165 -1.35 3.94 -0.09
N ARG A 166 -0.70 3.59 -1.21
CA ARG A 166 0.74 3.35 -1.32
C ARG A 166 1.24 2.12 -0.59
N SER A 167 2.50 1.81 -0.86
CA SER A 167 3.16 0.63 -0.36
C SER A 167 3.43 0.73 1.14
N PRO A 168 3.09 -0.30 1.94
CA PRO A 168 3.40 -0.38 3.36
C PRO A 168 4.91 -0.51 3.61
N PHE A 169 5.68 -0.96 2.62
CA PHE A 169 7.12 -0.83 2.62
C PHE A 169 7.68 -0.80 1.22
N TRP A 170 8.46 0.22 0.93
CA TRP A 170 9.20 0.41 -0.31
C TRP A 170 10.64 0.70 0.11
N ASN A 171 11.63 -0.08 -0.34
CA ASN A 171 13.09 -0.01 -0.02
C ASN A 171 13.73 -1.35 0.40
N VAL A 172 13.06 -2.48 0.19
CA VAL A 172 13.65 -3.79 0.50
C VAL A 172 14.63 -4.17 -0.63
N GLY A 173 15.91 -3.81 -0.44
CA GLY A 173 16.99 -4.04 -1.40
C GLY A 173 17.71 -5.39 -1.23
N HIS A 174 18.95 -5.47 -1.70
CA HIS A 174 19.77 -6.69 -1.66
C HIS A 174 19.99 -7.19 -0.24
N GLN A 175 20.03 -8.51 -0.09
CA GLN A 175 20.30 -9.20 1.18
C GLN A 175 19.33 -8.82 2.32
N SER A 176 18.15 -8.30 1.96
CA SER A 176 17.13 -7.91 2.92
C SER A 176 16.19 -9.07 3.25
N THR A 177 15.55 -9.01 4.40
CA THR A 177 14.60 -10.01 4.90
C THR A 177 13.32 -9.34 5.40
N VAL A 178 12.19 -9.82 4.91
CA VAL A 178 10.85 -9.53 5.43
C VAL A 178 10.28 -10.84 5.99
N ASP A 179 10.01 -10.89 7.28
CA ASP A 179 9.75 -12.16 7.99
C ASP A 179 8.64 -12.01 9.02
N ASN A 180 7.60 -12.84 8.95
CA ASN A 180 6.44 -12.78 9.86
C ASN A 180 5.81 -11.37 9.90
N VAL A 181 5.35 -10.90 8.74
CA VAL A 181 4.78 -9.55 8.58
C VAL A 181 3.32 -9.66 8.15
N LEU A 182 2.46 -8.89 8.80
CA LEU A 182 1.04 -8.75 8.43
C LEU A 182 0.82 -7.39 7.78
N VAL A 183 0.27 -7.40 6.57
CA VAL A 183 -0.29 -6.22 5.90
C VAL A 183 -1.79 -6.44 5.76
N ARG A 184 -2.61 -5.51 6.26
CA ARG A 184 -4.07 -5.61 6.14
C ARG A 184 -4.73 -4.26 5.98
N TYR A 185 -5.87 -4.18 5.29
CA TYR A 185 -6.58 -2.91 5.09
C TYR A 185 -5.63 -1.83 4.56
N ASN A 186 -4.78 -2.21 3.61
CA ASN A 186 -3.84 -1.32 2.95
C ASN A 186 -4.37 -1.02 1.55
N ASP A 187 -4.26 0.26 1.20
CA ASP A 187 -4.77 0.82 -0.03
C ASP A 187 -6.31 0.73 -0.14
N TRP A 188 -6.89 1.88 -0.47
CA TRP A 188 -8.34 2.02 -0.67
C TRP A 188 -8.71 2.40 -2.10
N PHE A 189 -7.71 2.65 -2.96
CA PHE A 189 -7.98 3.13 -4.31
C PHE A 189 -7.92 1.99 -5.32
N LYS A 190 -8.92 1.89 -6.20
CA LYS A 190 -8.87 0.98 -7.34
C LYS A 190 -7.95 1.51 -8.42
N GLY A 191 -7.27 0.59 -9.10
CA GLY A 191 -6.35 0.90 -10.19
C GLY A 191 -5.09 1.62 -9.70
N SER A 192 -4.76 1.50 -8.42
CA SER A 192 -3.57 2.14 -7.86
C SER A 192 -2.28 1.41 -8.29
N ALA A 193 -2.37 0.09 -8.54
CA ALA A 193 -1.25 -0.78 -8.83
C ALA A 193 -0.12 -0.71 -7.79
N ASN A 194 -0.43 -0.29 -6.56
CA ASN A 194 0.56 -0.26 -5.48
C ASN A 194 0.86 -1.70 -5.05
N TYR A 195 2.14 -2.06 -4.97
CA TYR A 195 2.57 -3.36 -4.45
C TYR A 195 3.06 -3.24 -3.01
N VAL A 196 2.80 -4.26 -2.20
CA VAL A 196 3.34 -4.39 -0.85
C VAL A 196 4.78 -4.86 -0.88
N GLY A 197 5.66 -3.93 -1.20
CA GLY A 197 7.09 -4.15 -1.26
C GLY A 197 7.60 -4.69 -2.57
N GLY A 198 8.91 -4.46 -2.71
CA GLY A 198 9.69 -4.83 -3.87
C GLY A 198 9.51 -3.86 -5.04
N ASP A 199 10.66 -3.37 -5.51
CA ASP A 199 10.91 -3.15 -6.93
C ASP A 199 12.42 -3.37 -7.18
N HIS A 200 12.74 -4.00 -8.31
CA HIS A 200 14.03 -4.34 -8.97
C HIS A 200 15.30 -4.69 -8.15
N ALA A 201 15.49 -4.22 -6.93
CA ALA A 201 16.60 -4.56 -6.06
C ALA A 201 16.39 -5.97 -5.47
N GLY A 202 17.34 -6.85 -5.72
CA GLY A 202 17.29 -8.23 -5.26
C GLY A 202 18.66 -8.88 -5.31
N PRO A 203 18.93 -9.91 -4.51
CA PRO A 203 17.94 -10.80 -3.89
C PRO A 203 17.50 -10.37 -2.48
N ALA A 204 16.21 -10.53 -2.18
CA ALA A 204 15.62 -10.39 -0.84
C ALA A 204 14.78 -11.63 -0.47
N TYR A 205 14.55 -11.83 0.83
CA TYR A 205 13.83 -12.99 1.36
C TYR A 205 12.52 -12.55 2.02
N TYR A 206 11.40 -13.02 1.50
CA TYR A 206 10.07 -12.79 2.03
C TYR A 206 9.53 -14.10 2.59
N ARG A 207 9.36 -14.18 3.91
CA ARG A 207 8.94 -15.39 4.64
C ARG A 207 7.75 -15.07 5.54
N TYR A 208 6.74 -15.93 5.56
CA TYR A 208 5.58 -15.76 6.44
C TYR A 208 4.91 -14.38 6.32
N ILE A 209 4.88 -13.82 5.12
CA ILE A 209 4.18 -12.57 4.83
C ILE A 209 2.70 -12.86 4.61
N THR A 210 1.82 -12.13 5.29
CA THR A 210 0.38 -12.16 5.06
C THR A 210 -0.08 -10.80 4.55
N VAL A 211 -0.77 -10.79 3.42
CA VAL A 211 -1.38 -9.60 2.82
C VAL A 211 -2.85 -9.89 2.66
N GLU A 212 -3.69 -9.17 3.40
CA GLU A 212 -5.12 -9.47 3.44
C GLU A 212 -6.01 -8.22 3.30
N ASN A 213 -7.22 -8.40 2.78
CA ASN A 213 -8.30 -7.42 2.83
C ASN A 213 -7.85 -6.02 2.37
N SER A 214 -7.30 -5.94 1.16
CA SER A 214 -6.58 -4.75 0.67
C SER A 214 -6.87 -4.48 -0.82
N THR A 215 -6.71 -3.22 -1.27
CA THR A 215 -6.89 -2.85 -2.70
C THR A 215 -5.53 -2.68 -3.40
N ASN A 216 -4.54 -3.47 -3.00
CA ASN A 216 -3.19 -3.41 -3.57
C ASN A 216 -2.94 -4.61 -4.52
N GLY A 217 -1.87 -4.51 -5.31
CA GLY A 217 -1.48 -5.51 -6.30
C GLY A 217 -0.80 -6.76 -5.72
N GLY A 218 -0.62 -6.88 -4.40
CA GLY A 218 0.19 -7.95 -3.79
C GLY A 218 1.68 -7.60 -3.73
N LEU A 219 2.59 -8.57 -3.82
CA LEU A 219 4.04 -8.37 -3.67
C LEU A 219 4.76 -8.36 -5.03
N TRP A 220 5.69 -7.44 -5.26
CA TRP A 220 6.52 -7.41 -6.48
C TRP A 220 8.03 -7.55 -6.19
N PRO A 221 8.49 -8.74 -5.82
CA PRO A 221 9.85 -8.95 -5.34
C PRO A 221 10.89 -8.88 -6.48
N GLY A 222 12.09 -8.35 -6.16
CA GLY A 222 13.21 -8.22 -7.11
C GLY A 222 13.82 -9.54 -7.61
N ARG A 223 14.78 -9.43 -8.54
CA ARG A 223 15.53 -10.57 -9.11
C ARG A 223 16.18 -11.42 -8.01
N GLY A 224 16.15 -12.74 -8.16
CA GLY A 224 16.77 -13.66 -7.20
C GLY A 224 16.05 -13.76 -5.85
N ALA A 225 14.89 -13.10 -5.68
CA ALA A 225 14.19 -13.10 -4.42
C ALA A 225 13.52 -14.46 -4.13
N LEU A 226 13.48 -14.81 -2.85
CA LEU A 226 12.72 -15.94 -2.32
C LEU A 226 11.42 -15.43 -1.71
N VAL A 227 10.29 -15.99 -2.13
CA VAL A 227 9.01 -15.84 -1.43
C VAL A 227 8.59 -17.22 -0.93
N GLU A 228 8.43 -17.38 0.37
CA GLU A 228 7.97 -18.64 0.94
C GLU A 228 7.00 -18.47 2.11
N TYR A 229 6.04 -19.38 2.22
CA TYR A 229 5.00 -19.33 3.27
C TYR A 229 4.19 -18.03 3.26
N GLY A 230 4.05 -17.41 2.08
CA GLY A 230 3.27 -16.18 1.91
C GLY A 230 1.78 -16.48 1.75
N ARG A 231 0.91 -15.66 2.34
CA ARG A 231 -0.55 -15.72 2.17
C ARG A 231 -1.05 -14.39 1.61
N PHE A 232 -1.63 -14.42 0.43
CA PHE A 232 -2.22 -13.27 -0.24
C PHE A 232 -3.70 -13.56 -0.40
N GLU A 233 -4.53 -12.79 0.31
CA GLU A 233 -5.95 -13.10 0.42
C GLU A 233 -6.81 -11.85 0.31
N ASN A 234 -7.96 -11.95 -0.36
CA ASN A 234 -8.93 -10.84 -0.39
C ASN A 234 -8.28 -9.55 -0.90
N LEU A 235 -7.57 -9.63 -2.03
CA LEU A 235 -6.98 -8.48 -2.70
C LEU A 235 -7.84 -8.08 -3.90
N TYR A 236 -8.16 -6.80 -4.00
CA TYR A 236 -9.23 -6.32 -4.88
C TYR A 236 -8.79 -5.24 -5.86
N ASP A 237 -7.48 -5.04 -6.05
CA ASP A 237 -7.04 -4.12 -7.08
C ASP A 237 -7.42 -4.66 -8.47
N GLY A 238 -7.83 -3.76 -9.36
CA GLY A 238 -8.18 -4.08 -10.74
C GLY A 238 -7.08 -3.60 -11.66
N CYS A 239 -5.88 -4.17 -11.55
CA CYS A 239 -4.70 -3.82 -12.34
C CYS A 239 -4.10 -5.04 -13.08
N ASP A 240 -3.21 -4.81 -14.06
CA ASP A 240 -2.40 -5.86 -14.70
C ASP A 240 -1.28 -6.32 -13.76
N CYS A 241 -1.72 -7.01 -12.72
CA CYS A 241 -0.93 -7.35 -11.54
C CYS A 241 -1.29 -8.75 -11.06
N SER A 242 -0.44 -9.31 -10.20
CA SER A 242 -0.67 -10.60 -9.56
C SER A 242 -0.23 -10.55 -8.11
N GLY A 243 -0.83 -11.38 -7.25
CA GLY A 243 -0.52 -11.40 -5.82
C GLY A 243 0.96 -11.60 -5.49
N ILE A 244 1.69 -12.26 -6.39
CA ILE A 244 3.16 -12.30 -6.39
C ILE A 244 3.64 -12.02 -7.82
N GLN A 245 3.95 -10.78 -8.12
CA GLN A 245 4.34 -10.33 -9.46
C GLN A 245 5.77 -10.73 -9.82
N ARG A 246 5.92 -11.42 -10.95
CA ARG A 246 7.23 -11.75 -11.54
C ARG A 246 7.24 -11.39 -13.02
N ASN A 247 8.04 -10.40 -13.39
CA ASN A 247 8.31 -10.10 -14.80
C ASN A 247 9.55 -10.87 -15.26
N GLY A 248 9.92 -10.76 -16.55
CA GLY A 248 11.03 -11.53 -17.12
C GLY A 248 12.35 -11.38 -16.34
N ALA A 249 12.66 -10.18 -15.83
CA ALA A 249 13.87 -9.93 -15.05
C ALA A 249 13.75 -10.42 -13.61
N THR A 250 12.60 -10.24 -12.95
CA THR A 250 12.41 -10.63 -11.55
C THR A 250 12.12 -12.12 -11.36
N ALA A 251 11.77 -12.85 -12.43
CA ALA A 251 11.67 -14.31 -12.40
C ALA A 251 13.05 -15.00 -12.35
N GLU A 252 14.10 -14.34 -12.83
CA GLU A 252 15.44 -14.93 -12.92
C GLU A 252 16.03 -15.19 -11.52
N TYR A 253 16.53 -16.42 -11.31
CA TYR A 253 17.08 -16.95 -10.04
C TYR A 253 16.13 -16.90 -8.84
N SER A 254 14.85 -16.58 -9.08
CA SER A 254 13.87 -16.41 -8.03
C SER A 254 13.19 -17.73 -7.68
N THR A 255 12.65 -17.81 -6.46
CA THR A 255 11.87 -18.96 -6.02
C THR A 255 10.62 -18.48 -5.31
N THR A 256 9.47 -19.05 -5.67
CA THR A 256 8.22 -18.92 -4.92
C THR A 256 7.79 -20.33 -4.51
N ARG A 257 7.56 -20.58 -3.22
CA ARG A 257 7.19 -21.91 -2.72
C ARG A 257 6.30 -21.83 -1.49
N TYR A 258 5.42 -22.80 -1.31
CA TYR A 258 4.54 -22.89 -0.13
C TYR A 258 3.72 -21.60 0.09
N SER A 259 3.29 -20.93 -0.97
CA SER A 259 2.48 -19.70 -0.88
C SER A 259 1.05 -19.95 -1.30
N TRP A 260 0.13 -19.18 -0.73
CA TRP A 260 -1.31 -19.25 -0.99
C TRP A 260 -1.81 -17.94 -1.56
N ILE A 261 -2.60 -18.04 -2.63
CA ILE A 261 -3.30 -16.93 -3.28
C ILE A 261 -4.78 -17.28 -3.21
N ILE A 262 -5.56 -16.47 -2.51
CA ILE A 262 -6.95 -16.78 -2.13
C ILE A 262 -7.83 -15.57 -2.44
N ASN A 263 -8.89 -15.74 -3.23
CA ASN A 263 -9.88 -14.69 -3.50
C ASN A 263 -9.26 -13.34 -3.93
N MET A 264 -8.62 -13.34 -5.09
CA MET A 264 -7.98 -12.15 -5.68
C MET A 264 -8.55 -11.84 -7.08
N PRO A 265 -9.82 -11.43 -7.19
CA PRO A 265 -10.47 -11.25 -8.48
C PRO A 265 -9.82 -10.10 -9.26
N GLY A 266 -9.38 -10.39 -10.49
CA GLY A 266 -8.76 -9.39 -11.37
C GLY A 266 -7.24 -9.25 -11.21
N LEU A 267 -6.63 -10.00 -10.30
CA LEU A 267 -5.18 -10.09 -10.12
C LEU A 267 -4.74 -11.51 -10.52
N ASN A 268 -4.11 -11.67 -11.68
CA ASN A 268 -3.77 -12.96 -12.29
C ASN A 268 -2.26 -13.19 -12.38
#